data_AF-A0A819Z4Y1-F1
#
_entry.id   AF-A0A819Z4Y1-F1
#
_cell.length_a   1.000
_cell.length_b   1.000
_cell.length_c   1.000
_cell.angle_alpha   90.00
_cell.angle_beta   90.00
_cell.angle_gamma   90.00
#
_symmetry.space_group_name_H-M   'P 1'
#
loop_
_entity.id
_entity.type
_entity.pdbx_description
1 polymer ?
#
loop_
_entity_poly.entity_id
_entity_poly.type
_entity_poly.pdbx_seq_one_letter_code
_entity_poly.pdbx_strand_id
1 'polypeptide(L)'
;MPPLKVVLLTDSDSLNPNIPLPYKYYGQKLWETIQTIVYDLNYSCETVELHKLDFQEHESVNKFLNADIVVMDVTNQDRRPTFMYHKGNRESVDCMNDIVLIQASDVENDRTNAIQDLKTTCKIKQIIEYQYDEKNNVFYDVTTQKTNSSTLLKISLKCLLKEAADNMQEGLATRYLNRLQKRKNEVHDANAECIYLWREICDEILTKTRQQCATPKLITQLMYAFRDIQDYQSMIELIERCEQYEIISKRIQNNTMILYLTAFARSRRNQNDDRDKALEVLKRLCQTKKTENELSNDIICLCGRIYKDKYTESNCQDKDSLEKAIEYYRRGFAADPNIYAGINLLFLLAITTDDLIKNNEAYKI
;
A
#
# COMPACT_ATOMS: atom_id res chain seq x y z
N MET A 1 -8.86 5.65 -15.19
CA MET A 1 -7.95 4.56 -14.79
C MET A 1 -7.63 3.77 -16.04
N PRO A 2 -6.39 3.36 -16.32
CA PRO A 2 -6.21 2.30 -17.30
C PRO A 2 -6.82 1.02 -16.72
N PRO A 3 -7.28 0.13 -17.61
CA PRO A 3 -8.05 -1.04 -17.24
C PRO A 3 -7.19 -2.03 -16.45
N LEU A 4 -7.76 -2.71 -15.45
CA LEU A 4 -7.07 -3.80 -14.72
C LEU A 4 -6.66 -4.90 -15.69
N LYS A 5 -5.51 -5.53 -15.45
CA LYS A 5 -4.97 -6.62 -16.25
C LYS A 5 -5.43 -7.96 -15.71
N VAL A 6 -6.44 -8.53 -16.36
CA VAL A 6 -6.88 -9.89 -16.10
C VAL A 6 -6.16 -10.83 -17.07
N VAL A 7 -5.40 -11.78 -16.55
CA VAL A 7 -4.80 -12.85 -17.35
C VAL A 7 -5.60 -14.13 -17.18
N LEU A 8 -6.04 -14.69 -18.29
CA LEU A 8 -6.65 -16.01 -18.36
C LEU A 8 -5.57 -17.04 -18.65
N LEU A 9 -5.43 -18.02 -17.77
CA LEU A 9 -4.55 -19.16 -18.04
C LEU A 9 -5.32 -20.20 -18.84
N THR A 10 -4.84 -20.40 -20.06
CA THR A 10 -5.45 -21.23 -21.10
C THR A 10 -4.55 -22.41 -21.42
N ASP A 11 -5.09 -23.41 -22.11
CA ASP A 11 -4.31 -24.57 -22.57
C ASP A 11 -4.40 -24.71 -24.09
N SER A 12 -3.34 -25.09 -24.78
CA SER A 12 -3.38 -25.28 -26.25
C SER A 12 -4.36 -26.40 -26.69
N ASP A 13 -4.54 -27.42 -25.84
CA ASP A 13 -5.50 -28.51 -26.06
C ASP A 13 -6.96 -28.05 -25.83
N SER A 14 -7.17 -26.89 -25.20
CA SER A 14 -8.48 -26.28 -24.93
C SER A 14 -9.18 -25.71 -26.17
N LEU A 15 -8.43 -25.52 -27.26
CA LEU A 15 -8.84 -24.82 -28.47
C LEU A 15 -9.04 -25.76 -29.67
N ASN A 16 -8.76 -27.06 -29.52
CA ASN A 16 -8.89 -28.03 -30.60
C ASN A 16 -10.15 -28.91 -30.39
N PRO A 17 -11.27 -28.64 -31.10
CA PRO A 17 -12.54 -29.33 -30.90
C PRO A 17 -12.51 -30.83 -31.29
N ASN A 18 -11.42 -31.30 -31.90
CA ASN A 18 -11.28 -32.66 -32.43
C ASN A 18 -10.52 -33.63 -31.50
N ILE A 19 -10.07 -33.20 -30.33
CA ILE A 19 -9.38 -34.07 -29.36
C ILE A 19 -10.43 -34.57 -28.34
N PRO A 20 -10.72 -35.88 -28.26
CA PRO A 20 -11.60 -36.42 -27.23
C PRO A 20 -10.88 -36.34 -25.88
N LEU A 21 -11.24 -35.34 -25.09
CA LEU A 21 -10.82 -35.24 -23.70
C LEU A 21 -11.71 -36.17 -22.83
N PRO A 22 -11.20 -36.70 -21.70
CA PRO A 22 -11.97 -37.57 -20.79
C PRO A 22 -13.15 -36.87 -20.09
N TYR A 23 -13.39 -35.60 -20.39
CA TYR A 23 -14.49 -34.75 -19.94
C TYR A 23 -14.98 -33.91 -21.13
N LYS A 24 -16.30 -33.63 -21.24
CA LYS A 24 -16.81 -32.65 -22.23
C LYS A 24 -16.29 -31.27 -21.83
N TYR A 25 -15.16 -30.89 -22.38
CA TYR A 25 -14.49 -29.66 -22.02
C TYR A 25 -15.08 -28.47 -22.77
N TYR A 26 -15.76 -27.59 -22.03
CA TYR A 26 -16.36 -26.37 -22.56
C TYR A 26 -15.39 -25.17 -22.54
N GLY A 27 -14.09 -25.42 -22.46
CA GLY A 27 -13.08 -24.38 -22.18
C GLY A 27 -13.17 -23.18 -23.10
N GLN A 28 -13.32 -23.37 -24.42
CA GLN A 28 -13.48 -22.23 -25.33
C GLN A 28 -14.71 -21.37 -24.97
N LYS A 29 -15.88 -21.97 -24.74
CA LYS A 29 -17.11 -21.25 -24.36
C LYS A 29 -16.98 -20.58 -23.00
N LEU A 30 -16.30 -21.23 -22.06
CA LEU A 30 -16.02 -20.68 -20.74
C LEU A 30 -15.12 -19.44 -20.88
N TRP A 31 -14.05 -19.52 -21.67
CA TRP A 31 -13.13 -18.41 -21.90
C TRP A 31 -13.80 -17.24 -22.62
N GLU A 32 -14.61 -17.48 -23.64
CA GLU A 32 -15.41 -16.44 -24.30
C GLU A 32 -16.36 -15.75 -23.32
N THR A 33 -16.99 -16.52 -22.44
CA THR A 33 -17.87 -15.99 -21.38
C THR A 33 -17.10 -15.10 -20.42
N ILE A 34 -15.93 -15.55 -19.95
CA ILE A 34 -15.09 -14.79 -19.02
C ILE A 34 -14.53 -13.53 -19.67
N GLN A 35 -14.05 -13.60 -20.91
CA GLN A 35 -13.59 -12.45 -21.67
C GLN A 35 -14.70 -11.39 -21.79
N THR A 36 -15.92 -11.80 -22.12
CA THR A 36 -17.08 -10.90 -22.18
C THR A 36 -17.31 -10.19 -20.83
N ILE A 37 -17.19 -10.91 -19.72
CA ILE A 37 -17.36 -10.33 -18.37
C ILE A 37 -16.25 -9.32 -18.04
N VAL A 38 -15.01 -9.63 -18.40
CA VAL A 38 -13.85 -8.75 -18.20
C VAL A 38 -14.01 -7.47 -19.01
N TYR A 39 -14.44 -7.57 -20.27
CA TYR A 39 -14.72 -6.41 -21.12
C TYR A 39 -15.94 -5.60 -20.63
N ASP A 40 -17.00 -6.24 -20.14
CA ASP A 40 -18.16 -5.58 -19.51
C ASP A 40 -17.76 -4.73 -18.28
N LEU A 41 -16.61 -5.01 -17.66
CA LEU A 41 -16.05 -4.26 -16.53
C LEU A 41 -15.04 -3.18 -16.95
N ASN A 42 -14.80 -3.00 -18.24
CA ASN A 42 -13.72 -2.18 -18.78
C ASN A 42 -12.34 -2.58 -18.25
N TYR A 43 -12.09 -3.89 -18.12
CA TYR A 43 -10.77 -4.44 -17.79
C TYR A 43 -10.08 -4.95 -19.06
N SER A 44 -8.75 -5.04 -19.01
CA SER A 44 -7.92 -5.61 -20.08
C SER A 44 -7.81 -7.10 -19.87
N CYS A 45 -7.90 -7.85 -20.97
CA CYS A 45 -7.90 -9.30 -20.94
C CYS A 45 -6.77 -9.81 -21.81
N GLU A 46 -5.86 -10.58 -21.22
CA GLU A 46 -4.79 -11.27 -21.92
C GLU A 46 -4.88 -12.77 -21.64
N THR A 47 -4.37 -13.59 -22.55
CA THR A 47 -4.28 -15.04 -22.36
C THR A 47 -2.83 -15.47 -22.29
N VAL A 48 -2.56 -16.43 -21.41
CA VAL A 48 -1.25 -17.08 -21.30
C VAL A 48 -1.48 -18.58 -21.33
N GLU A 49 -0.72 -19.31 -22.15
CA GLU A 49 -0.84 -20.77 -22.19
C GLU A 49 0.01 -21.39 -21.08
N LEU A 50 -0.54 -22.36 -20.35
CA LEU A 50 0.14 -22.91 -19.18
C LEU A 50 1.50 -23.53 -19.53
N HIS A 51 1.58 -24.24 -20.66
CA HIS A 51 2.84 -24.87 -21.10
C HIS A 51 3.95 -23.83 -21.40
N LYS A 52 3.59 -22.60 -21.81
CA LYS A 52 4.57 -21.53 -22.03
C LYS A 52 5.22 -21.08 -20.72
N LEU A 53 4.51 -21.19 -19.60
CA LEU A 53 5.08 -20.95 -18.27
C LEU A 53 6.06 -22.06 -17.86
N ASP A 54 5.78 -23.31 -18.22
CA ASP A 54 6.70 -24.44 -17.95
C ASP A 54 8.03 -24.29 -18.70
N PHE A 55 7.98 -23.77 -19.92
CA PHE A 55 9.18 -23.42 -20.69
C PHE A 55 9.84 -22.10 -20.27
N GLN A 56 9.31 -21.43 -19.23
CA GLN A 56 9.76 -20.12 -18.77
C GLN A 56 9.85 -19.08 -19.90
N GLU A 57 8.91 -19.12 -20.84
CA GLU A 57 8.88 -18.16 -21.94
C GLU A 57 8.73 -16.75 -21.38
N HIS A 58 9.73 -15.91 -21.65
CA HIS A 58 9.89 -14.62 -21.02
C HIS A 58 8.64 -13.73 -21.14
N GLU A 59 7.98 -13.69 -22.30
CA GLU A 59 6.77 -12.88 -22.49
C GLU A 59 5.60 -13.40 -21.65
N SER A 60 5.34 -14.71 -21.68
CA SER A 60 4.26 -15.36 -20.94
C SER A 60 4.44 -15.26 -19.43
N VAL A 61 5.67 -15.48 -18.94
CA VAL A 61 6.01 -15.30 -17.52
C VAL A 61 5.82 -13.85 -17.10
N ASN A 62 6.26 -12.90 -17.93
CA ASN A 62 6.13 -11.48 -17.64
C ASN A 62 4.65 -11.03 -17.59
N LYS A 63 3.81 -11.51 -18.53
CA LYS A 63 2.36 -11.28 -18.51
C LYS A 63 1.72 -11.87 -17.26
N PHE A 64 2.05 -13.12 -16.94
CA PHE A 64 1.51 -13.84 -15.79
C PHE A 64 1.92 -13.20 -14.45
N LEU A 65 3.18 -12.82 -14.27
CA LEU A 65 3.64 -12.21 -13.01
C LEU A 65 3.11 -10.77 -12.82
N ASN A 66 2.95 -10.01 -13.91
CA ASN A 66 2.42 -8.65 -13.87
C ASN A 66 0.88 -8.57 -13.95
N ALA A 67 0.19 -9.70 -14.04
CA ALA A 67 -1.26 -9.73 -14.06
C ALA A 67 -1.83 -9.27 -12.71
N ASP A 68 -2.83 -8.39 -12.75
CA ASP A 68 -3.51 -7.88 -11.57
C ASP A 68 -4.44 -8.94 -10.97
N ILE A 69 -5.10 -9.69 -11.85
CA ILE A 69 -5.97 -10.82 -11.52
C ILE A 69 -5.60 -11.97 -12.46
N VAL A 70 -5.45 -13.17 -11.92
CA VAL A 70 -5.34 -14.38 -12.74
C VAL A 70 -6.61 -15.19 -12.57
N VAL A 71 -7.21 -15.59 -13.69
CA VAL A 71 -8.32 -16.55 -13.70
C VAL A 71 -7.82 -17.85 -14.32
N MET A 72 -8.05 -18.97 -13.64
CA MET A 72 -7.66 -20.28 -14.12
C MET A 72 -8.78 -21.30 -13.92
N ASP A 73 -8.90 -22.25 -14.86
CA ASP A 73 -9.69 -23.46 -14.71
C ASP A 73 -8.77 -24.65 -14.39
N VAL A 74 -8.96 -25.28 -13.23
CA VAL A 74 -8.19 -26.43 -12.74
C VAL A 74 -8.97 -27.74 -12.80
N THR A 75 -10.00 -27.79 -13.65
CA THR A 75 -10.80 -29.01 -13.88
C THR A 75 -9.90 -30.18 -14.30
N ASN A 76 -8.89 -29.92 -15.14
CA ASN A 76 -7.90 -30.93 -15.52
C ASN A 76 -6.93 -31.23 -14.36
N GLN A 77 -6.95 -32.46 -13.85
CA GLN A 77 -6.12 -32.89 -12.73
C GLN A 77 -4.62 -32.86 -13.05
N ASP A 78 -4.23 -33.22 -14.28
CA ASP A 78 -2.83 -33.33 -14.69
C ASP A 78 -2.10 -31.99 -14.68
N ARG A 79 -2.85 -30.89 -14.72
CA ARG A 79 -2.32 -29.52 -14.81
C ARG A 79 -2.26 -28.81 -13.46
N ARG A 80 -2.89 -29.37 -12.43
CA ARG A 80 -2.88 -28.80 -11.07
C ARG A 80 -1.46 -28.63 -10.51
N PRO A 81 -0.53 -29.61 -10.60
CA PRO A 81 0.81 -29.45 -10.04
C PRO A 81 1.58 -28.28 -10.66
N THR A 82 1.51 -28.14 -11.99
CA THR A 82 2.10 -27.02 -12.73
C THR A 82 1.55 -25.68 -12.24
N PHE A 83 0.23 -25.57 -12.11
CA PHE A 83 -0.39 -24.38 -11.56
C PHE A 83 0.10 -24.08 -10.15
N MET A 84 0.09 -25.06 -9.26
CA MET A 84 0.51 -24.88 -7.87
C MET A 84 1.95 -24.37 -7.77
N TYR A 85 2.85 -24.85 -8.64
CA TYR A 85 4.22 -24.34 -8.74
C TYR A 85 4.27 -22.86 -9.14
N HIS A 86 3.61 -22.48 -10.24
CA HIS A 86 3.63 -21.10 -10.73
C HIS A 86 2.85 -20.14 -9.81
N LYS A 87 1.83 -20.65 -9.12
CA LYS A 87 1.15 -19.94 -8.04
C LYS A 87 2.13 -19.62 -6.91
N GLY A 88 2.96 -20.58 -6.48
CA GLY A 88 4.02 -20.34 -5.51
C GLY A 88 5.01 -19.25 -5.97
N ASN A 89 5.34 -19.22 -7.26
CA ASN A 89 6.16 -18.15 -7.82
C ASN A 89 5.45 -16.79 -7.75
N ARG A 90 4.14 -16.70 -8.04
CA ARG A 90 3.35 -15.47 -7.86
C ARG A 90 3.21 -15.07 -6.39
N GLU A 91 3.13 -16.03 -5.46
CA GLU A 91 3.13 -15.75 -4.02
C GLU A 91 4.44 -15.09 -3.59
N SER A 92 5.57 -15.50 -4.16
CA SER A 92 6.86 -14.86 -3.88
C SER A 92 6.94 -13.40 -4.34
N VAL A 93 6.04 -12.99 -5.24
CA VAL A 93 5.90 -11.62 -5.79
C VAL A 93 4.68 -10.88 -5.18
N ASP A 94 4.04 -11.47 -4.15
CA ASP A 94 2.87 -10.95 -3.41
C ASP A 94 1.67 -10.53 -4.30
N CYS A 95 1.51 -11.10 -5.50
CA CYS A 95 0.35 -10.83 -6.35
C CYS A 95 -0.81 -11.77 -5.99
N MET A 96 -1.92 -11.23 -5.44
CA MET A 96 -2.81 -12.03 -4.57
C MET A 96 -4.30 -12.06 -4.97
N ASN A 97 -4.62 -11.87 -6.24
CA ASN A 97 -5.99 -12.08 -6.74
C ASN A 97 -6.03 -13.18 -7.78
N ASP A 98 -6.01 -14.42 -7.32
CA ASP A 98 -6.16 -15.58 -8.20
C ASP A 98 -7.57 -16.14 -7.97
N ILE A 99 -8.36 -16.19 -9.05
CA ILE A 99 -9.70 -16.78 -9.07
C ILE A 99 -9.58 -18.13 -9.75
N VAL A 100 -9.89 -19.19 -9.03
CA VAL A 100 -9.83 -20.55 -9.55
C VAL A 100 -11.23 -21.06 -9.85
N LEU A 101 -11.40 -21.63 -11.03
CA LEU A 101 -12.61 -22.29 -11.50
C LEU A 101 -12.39 -23.80 -11.48
N ILE A 102 -13.39 -24.56 -11.05
CA ILE A 102 -13.36 -26.02 -11.12
C ILE A 102 -14.75 -26.53 -11.51
N GLN A 103 -14.83 -27.42 -12.49
CA GLN A 103 -16.09 -28.00 -12.90
C GLN A 103 -16.61 -28.95 -11.81
N ALA A 104 -17.89 -28.80 -11.46
CA ALA A 104 -18.59 -29.76 -10.63
C ALA A 104 -18.78 -31.07 -11.42
N SER A 105 -18.06 -32.11 -11.03
CA SER A 105 -18.18 -33.47 -11.57
C SER A 105 -18.94 -34.39 -10.60
N ASP A 106 -19.51 -35.49 -11.11
CA ASP A 106 -20.25 -36.48 -10.31
C ASP A 106 -19.38 -37.23 -9.28
N VAL A 107 -18.05 -37.19 -9.39
CA VAL A 107 -17.12 -37.81 -8.43
C VAL A 107 -16.77 -36.80 -7.32
N GLU A 108 -17.55 -36.80 -6.25
CA GLU A 108 -17.43 -35.80 -5.16
C GLU A 108 -16.09 -35.86 -4.40
N ASN A 109 -15.48 -37.04 -4.26
CA ASN A 109 -14.30 -37.24 -3.42
C ASN A 109 -13.05 -36.55 -3.99
N ASP A 110 -12.76 -36.73 -5.29
CA ASP A 110 -11.58 -36.13 -5.93
C ASP A 110 -11.68 -34.61 -6.01
N ARG A 111 -12.90 -34.09 -6.22
CA ARG A 111 -13.19 -32.65 -6.21
C ARG A 111 -12.95 -32.03 -4.83
N THR A 112 -13.50 -32.64 -3.79
CA THR A 112 -13.41 -32.11 -2.41
C THR A 112 -11.97 -32.05 -1.94
N ASN A 113 -11.19 -33.11 -2.22
CA ASN A 113 -9.77 -33.15 -1.90
C ASN A 113 -9.00 -32.05 -2.66
N ALA A 114 -9.27 -31.88 -3.97
CA ALA A 114 -8.63 -30.84 -4.76
C ALA A 114 -8.91 -29.43 -4.26
N ILE A 115 -10.18 -29.12 -3.92
CA ILE A 115 -10.56 -27.82 -3.36
C ILE A 115 -9.87 -27.61 -2.01
N GLN A 116 -9.79 -28.65 -1.19
CA GLN A 116 -9.11 -28.59 0.10
C GLN A 116 -7.62 -28.30 -0.09
N ASP A 117 -6.94 -29.01 -1.00
CA ASP A 117 -5.51 -28.82 -1.28
C ASP A 117 -5.20 -27.41 -1.83
N LEU A 118 -6.06 -26.88 -2.70
CA LEU A 118 -5.94 -25.51 -3.22
C LEU A 118 -6.08 -24.46 -2.11
N LYS A 119 -6.97 -24.70 -1.13
CA LYS A 119 -7.16 -23.81 0.02
C LYS A 119 -6.02 -23.91 1.02
N THR A 120 -5.56 -25.11 1.36
CA THR A 120 -4.54 -25.33 2.41
C THR A 120 -3.14 -25.08 1.90
N THR A 121 -2.79 -25.62 0.74
CA THR A 121 -1.43 -25.62 0.20
C THR A 121 -1.14 -24.31 -0.54
N CYS A 122 -2.08 -23.87 -1.38
CA CYS A 122 -1.90 -22.69 -2.25
C CYS A 122 -2.60 -21.43 -1.74
N LYS A 123 -3.19 -21.49 -0.53
CA LYS A 123 -3.88 -20.37 0.14
C LYS A 123 -4.88 -19.63 -0.76
N ILE A 124 -5.52 -20.36 -1.68
CA ILE A 124 -6.45 -19.77 -2.65
C ILE A 124 -7.75 -19.44 -1.93
N LYS A 125 -8.10 -18.16 -1.93
CA LYS A 125 -9.30 -17.65 -1.24
C LYS A 125 -10.55 -17.74 -2.12
N GLN A 126 -10.38 -17.52 -3.42
CA GLN A 126 -11.48 -17.38 -4.36
C GLN A 126 -11.54 -18.60 -5.29
N ILE A 127 -12.46 -19.52 -5.00
CA ILE A 127 -12.72 -20.71 -5.82
C ILE A 127 -14.19 -20.71 -6.20
N ILE A 128 -14.49 -20.81 -7.49
CA ILE A 128 -15.84 -21.03 -8.01
C ILE A 128 -15.94 -22.47 -8.54
N GLU A 129 -16.87 -23.21 -7.98
CA GLU A 129 -17.33 -24.46 -8.58
C GLU A 129 -18.39 -24.14 -9.64
N TYR A 130 -18.21 -24.62 -10.87
CA TYR A 130 -19.13 -24.31 -11.97
C TYR A 130 -19.77 -25.56 -12.57
N GLN A 131 -21.00 -25.40 -13.07
CA GLN A 131 -21.70 -26.43 -13.85
C GLN A 131 -22.18 -25.80 -15.16
N TYR A 132 -22.07 -26.55 -16.26
CA TYR A 132 -22.54 -26.11 -17.57
C TYR A 132 -23.86 -26.78 -17.94
N ASP A 133 -24.87 -25.98 -18.25
CA ASP A 133 -26.15 -26.45 -18.77
C ASP A 133 -26.14 -26.43 -20.31
N GLU A 134 -26.07 -27.62 -20.90
CA GLU A 134 -26.08 -27.81 -22.36
C GLU A 134 -27.35 -27.28 -23.02
N LYS A 135 -28.51 -27.33 -22.33
CA LYS A 135 -29.81 -26.99 -22.94
C LYS A 135 -29.94 -25.49 -23.14
N ASN A 136 -29.51 -24.72 -22.15
CA ASN A 136 -29.62 -23.26 -22.17
C ASN A 136 -28.32 -22.59 -22.61
N ASN A 137 -27.21 -23.34 -22.76
CA ASN A 137 -25.87 -22.83 -23.09
C ASN A 137 -25.40 -21.78 -22.07
N VAL A 138 -25.54 -22.12 -20.77
CA VAL A 138 -25.25 -21.23 -19.64
C VAL A 138 -24.38 -21.93 -18.60
N PHE A 139 -23.46 -21.18 -18.00
CA PHE A 139 -22.67 -21.62 -16.85
C PHE A 139 -23.29 -21.13 -15.53
N TYR A 140 -23.39 -22.02 -14.56
CA TYR A 140 -23.87 -21.74 -13.21
C TYR A 140 -22.73 -21.88 -12.20
N ASP A 141 -22.71 -20.98 -11.21
CA ASP A 141 -21.93 -21.12 -9.99
C ASP A 141 -22.70 -21.99 -9.00
N VAL A 142 -22.04 -23.06 -8.56
CA VAL A 142 -22.57 -24.10 -7.68
C VAL A 142 -21.77 -24.22 -6.38
N THR A 143 -20.89 -23.27 -6.08
CA THR A 143 -19.99 -23.26 -4.92
C THR A 143 -20.73 -23.41 -3.58
N THR A 144 -21.97 -22.91 -3.48
CA THR A 144 -22.75 -22.88 -2.23
C THR A 144 -24.07 -23.67 -2.30
N GLN A 145 -24.15 -24.77 -3.05
CA GLN A 145 -25.38 -25.57 -3.28
C GLN A 145 -26.19 -26.01 -2.03
N LYS A 146 -25.78 -25.68 -0.79
CA LYS A 146 -26.60 -25.80 0.43
C LYS A 146 -27.84 -24.89 0.47
N THR A 147 -28.02 -23.93 -0.44
CA THR A 147 -29.13 -22.94 -0.42
C THR A 147 -30.16 -23.06 -1.56
N ASN A 148 -30.22 -24.17 -2.31
CA ASN A 148 -31.22 -24.45 -3.36
C ASN A 148 -31.37 -23.38 -4.48
N SER A 149 -30.37 -22.52 -4.68
CA SER A 149 -30.38 -21.47 -5.70
C SER A 149 -29.03 -21.41 -6.43
N SER A 150 -28.98 -21.91 -7.66
CA SER A 150 -27.82 -21.79 -8.55
C SER A 150 -27.76 -20.37 -9.12
N THR A 151 -26.64 -19.68 -8.90
CA THR A 151 -26.41 -18.33 -9.45
C THR A 151 -25.74 -18.45 -10.81
N LEU A 152 -25.98 -17.51 -11.73
CA LEU A 152 -25.24 -17.49 -13.00
C LEU A 152 -23.75 -17.23 -12.73
N LEU A 153 -22.85 -18.02 -13.35
CA LEU A 153 -21.40 -17.84 -13.22
C LEU A 153 -20.99 -16.39 -13.55
N LYS A 154 -21.65 -15.79 -14.55
CA LYS A 154 -21.47 -14.39 -14.93
C LYS A 154 -21.66 -13.41 -13.78
N ILE A 155 -22.61 -13.64 -12.89
CA ILE A 155 -22.90 -12.76 -11.75
C ILE A 155 -21.80 -12.94 -10.71
N SER A 156 -21.54 -14.18 -10.28
CA SER A 156 -20.54 -14.48 -9.25
C SER A 156 -19.15 -14.01 -9.65
N LEU A 157 -18.72 -14.32 -10.86
CA LEU A 157 -17.40 -13.91 -11.35
C LEU A 157 -17.28 -12.39 -11.45
N LYS A 158 -18.35 -11.69 -11.89
CA LYS A 158 -18.36 -10.22 -11.93
C LYS A 158 -18.22 -9.61 -10.53
N CYS A 159 -18.84 -10.22 -9.51
CA CYS A 159 -18.67 -9.79 -8.12
C CYS A 159 -17.24 -10.01 -7.65
N LEU A 160 -16.66 -11.19 -7.86
CA LEU A 160 -15.29 -11.50 -7.44
C LEU A 160 -14.25 -10.65 -8.15
N LEU A 161 -14.41 -10.38 -9.45
CA LEU A 161 -13.50 -9.51 -10.20
C LEU A 161 -13.52 -8.07 -9.66
N LYS A 162 -14.69 -7.57 -9.25
CA LYS A 162 -14.81 -6.25 -8.59
C LYS A 162 -14.22 -6.25 -7.19
N GLU A 163 -14.49 -7.29 -6.39
CA GLU A 163 -13.94 -7.42 -5.05
C GLU A 163 -12.41 -7.53 -5.10
N ALA A 164 -11.87 -8.31 -6.05
CA ALA A 164 -10.45 -8.41 -6.32
C ALA A 164 -9.87 -7.05 -6.71
N ALA A 165 -10.54 -6.28 -7.57
CA ALA A 165 -10.15 -4.92 -7.95
C ALA A 165 -10.05 -3.98 -6.74
N ASP A 166 -11.03 -4.05 -5.84
CA ASP A 166 -11.08 -3.22 -4.63
C ASP A 166 -9.98 -3.66 -3.63
N ASN A 167 -9.86 -4.96 -3.36
CA ASN A 167 -8.85 -5.54 -2.46
C ASN A 167 -7.42 -5.38 -2.98
N MET A 168 -7.23 -5.29 -4.30
CA MET A 168 -5.91 -5.15 -4.92
C MET A 168 -5.17 -3.90 -4.40
N GLN A 169 -5.90 -2.82 -4.15
CA GLN A 169 -5.32 -1.54 -3.79
C GLN A 169 -4.76 -1.51 -2.37
N GLU A 170 -5.43 -2.19 -1.44
CA GLU A 170 -4.95 -2.41 -0.07
C GLU A 170 -3.81 -3.43 -0.04
N GLY A 171 -3.90 -4.47 -0.89
CA GLY A 171 -2.81 -5.41 -1.12
C GLY A 171 -1.54 -4.74 -1.68
N LEU A 172 -1.65 -3.79 -2.62
CA LEU A 172 -0.50 -3.05 -3.20
C LEU A 172 0.24 -2.25 -2.13
N ALA A 173 -0.50 -1.51 -1.29
CA ALA A 173 0.10 -0.74 -0.22
C ALA A 173 0.86 -1.65 0.75
N THR A 174 0.28 -2.80 1.09
CA THR A 174 0.92 -3.83 1.92
C THR A 174 2.17 -4.41 1.26
N ARG A 175 2.15 -4.64 -0.06
CA ARG A 175 3.34 -5.06 -0.83
C ARG A 175 4.49 -4.07 -0.70
N TYR A 176 4.23 -2.79 -0.90
CA TYR A 176 5.25 -1.76 -0.79
C TYR A 176 5.83 -1.70 0.62
N LEU A 177 4.97 -1.81 1.65
CA LEU A 177 5.41 -1.88 3.04
C LEU A 177 6.32 -3.09 3.30
N ASN A 178 5.95 -4.27 2.82
CA ASN A 178 6.76 -5.48 2.95
C ASN A 178 8.11 -5.34 2.24
N ARG A 179 8.14 -4.78 1.02
CA ARG A 179 9.40 -4.51 0.29
C ARG A 179 10.30 -3.56 1.08
N LEU A 180 9.75 -2.47 1.61
CA LEU A 180 10.49 -1.53 2.46
C LEU A 180 11.05 -2.22 3.71
N GLN A 181 10.24 -3.01 4.40
CA GLN A 181 10.64 -3.68 5.64
C GLN A 181 11.66 -4.79 5.41
N LYS A 182 11.45 -5.63 4.39
CA LYS A 182 12.40 -6.67 3.99
C LYS A 182 13.76 -6.05 3.69
N ARG A 183 13.78 -4.98 2.89
CA ARG A 183 15.02 -4.30 2.53
C ARG A 183 15.71 -3.66 3.73
N LYS A 184 14.95 -3.06 4.64
CA LYS A 184 15.46 -2.52 5.91
C LYS A 184 16.07 -3.59 6.82
N ASN A 185 15.57 -4.83 6.76
CA ASN A 185 16.12 -5.94 7.55
C ASN A 185 17.37 -6.56 6.91
N GLU A 186 17.46 -6.56 5.58
CA GLU A 186 18.61 -7.10 4.84
C GLU A 186 19.85 -6.20 4.93
N VAL A 187 19.65 -4.89 5.08
CA VAL A 187 20.74 -3.91 5.03
C VAL A 187 20.77 -3.10 6.33
N HIS A 188 21.89 -3.17 7.05
CA HIS A 188 22.06 -2.42 8.30
C HIS A 188 22.09 -0.89 8.09
N ASP A 189 22.71 -0.43 6.99
CA ASP A 189 22.79 0.98 6.60
C ASP A 189 22.15 1.19 5.23
N ALA A 190 21.37 2.27 5.07
CA ALA A 190 20.73 2.56 3.80
C ALA A 190 21.76 2.79 2.68
N ASN A 191 21.75 1.90 1.68
CA ASN A 191 22.62 1.97 0.51
C ASN A 191 21.88 2.54 -0.72
N ALA A 192 22.60 2.71 -1.83
CA ALA A 192 22.02 3.24 -3.08
C ALA A 192 20.81 2.44 -3.58
N GLU A 193 20.80 1.12 -3.37
CA GLU A 193 19.69 0.25 -3.78
C GLU A 193 18.43 0.50 -2.94
N CYS A 194 18.56 0.79 -1.64
CA CYS A 194 17.44 1.20 -0.81
C CYS A 194 16.83 2.51 -1.33
N ILE A 195 17.66 3.51 -1.64
CA ILE A 195 17.20 4.82 -2.14
C ILE A 195 16.50 4.65 -3.49
N TYR A 196 17.05 3.81 -4.38
CA TYR A 196 16.42 3.48 -5.67
C TYR A 196 15.03 2.87 -5.47
N LEU A 197 14.90 1.87 -4.60
CA LEU A 197 13.62 1.25 -4.27
C LEU A 197 12.60 2.27 -3.73
N TRP A 198 13.01 3.16 -2.83
CA TRP A 198 12.09 4.14 -2.25
C TRP A 198 11.57 5.11 -3.30
N ARG A 199 12.45 5.60 -4.18
CA ARG A 199 12.08 6.48 -5.30
C ARG A 199 11.18 5.78 -6.31
N GLU A 200 11.49 4.52 -6.65
CA GLU A 200 10.63 3.68 -7.49
C GLU A 200 9.21 3.59 -6.89
N ILE A 201 9.09 3.27 -5.59
CA ILE A 201 7.78 3.21 -4.92
C ILE A 201 7.08 4.57 -4.97
N CYS A 202 7.79 5.67 -4.72
CA CYS A 202 7.22 7.02 -4.82
C CYS A 202 6.65 7.30 -6.23
N ASP A 203 7.38 6.93 -7.28
CA ASP A 203 6.92 7.13 -8.66
C ASP A 203 5.71 6.25 -8.98
N GLU A 204 5.73 4.99 -8.54
CA GLU A 204 4.64 4.05 -8.78
C GLU A 204 3.35 4.49 -8.10
N ILE A 205 3.37 4.89 -6.82
CA ILE A 205 2.15 5.30 -6.10
C ILE A 205 1.53 6.59 -6.65
N LEU A 206 2.28 7.39 -7.42
CA LEU A 206 1.78 8.62 -8.03
C LEU A 206 1.17 8.38 -9.43
N THR A 207 1.33 7.19 -10.00
CA THR A 207 0.67 6.83 -11.26
C THR A 207 -0.87 6.85 -11.12
N LYS A 208 -1.59 7.25 -12.18
CA LYS A 208 -3.07 7.29 -12.20
C LYS A 208 -3.74 5.95 -11.81
N THR A 209 -3.02 4.85 -11.94
CA THR A 209 -3.43 3.49 -11.55
C THR A 209 -3.32 3.21 -10.07
N ARG A 210 -2.31 3.76 -9.40
CA ARG A 210 -1.87 3.30 -8.07
C ARG A 210 -1.94 4.39 -7.00
N GLN A 211 -2.50 5.56 -7.31
CA GLN A 211 -2.78 6.65 -6.36
C GLN A 211 -3.51 6.21 -5.10
N GLN A 212 -4.38 5.20 -5.20
CA GLN A 212 -5.12 4.70 -4.05
C GLN A 212 -4.22 3.98 -3.03
N CYS A 213 -3.08 3.45 -3.49
CA CYS A 213 -2.07 2.76 -2.69
C CYS A 213 -1.20 3.72 -1.87
N ALA A 214 -1.24 5.03 -2.16
CA ALA A 214 -0.66 6.08 -1.34
C ALA A 214 -1.46 6.25 -0.02
N THR A 215 -1.41 5.20 0.80
CA THR A 215 -2.04 5.17 2.11
C THR A 215 -1.21 6.00 3.09
N PRO A 216 -1.83 6.57 4.15
CA PRO A 216 -1.07 7.32 5.14
C PRO A 216 0.05 6.49 5.79
N LYS A 217 -0.16 5.19 5.96
CA LYS A 217 0.86 4.28 6.51
C LYS A 217 2.07 4.17 5.58
N LEU A 218 1.86 3.94 4.28
CA LEU A 218 2.95 3.83 3.30
C LEU A 218 3.73 5.14 3.19
N ILE A 219 3.03 6.28 3.05
CA ILE A 219 3.65 7.60 3.00
C ILE A 219 4.51 7.84 4.25
N THR A 220 3.97 7.54 5.44
CA THR A 220 4.71 7.70 6.70
C THR A 220 5.97 6.82 6.74
N GLN A 221 5.92 5.57 6.25
CA GLN A 221 7.10 4.71 6.21
C GLN A 221 8.17 5.22 5.23
N LEU A 222 7.77 5.70 4.06
CA LEU A 222 8.70 6.33 3.10
C LEU A 222 9.36 7.58 3.70
N MET A 223 8.57 8.42 4.39
CA MET A 223 9.10 9.59 5.09
C MET A 223 10.10 9.21 6.17
N TYR A 224 9.85 8.15 6.95
CA TYR A 224 10.83 7.66 7.92
C TYR A 224 12.10 7.15 7.24
N ALA A 225 11.97 6.42 6.13
CA ALA A 225 13.12 5.91 5.39
C ALA A 225 14.05 7.04 4.91
N PHE A 226 13.49 8.11 4.30
CA PHE A 226 14.26 9.29 3.92
C PHE A 226 14.81 10.07 5.11
N ARG A 227 14.05 10.16 6.21
CA ARG A 227 14.50 10.83 7.44
C ARG A 227 15.71 10.14 8.06
N ASP A 228 15.73 8.81 8.07
CA ASP A 228 16.82 8.02 8.65
C ASP A 228 18.17 8.31 7.95
N ILE A 229 18.13 8.68 6.65
CA ILE A 229 19.30 9.16 5.88
C ILE A 229 19.42 10.69 5.77
N GLN A 230 18.57 11.43 6.49
CA GLN A 230 18.50 12.90 6.47
C GLN A 230 18.25 13.50 5.08
N ASP A 231 17.62 12.77 4.16
CA ASP A 231 17.21 13.28 2.85
C ASP A 231 15.88 14.03 2.95
N TYR A 232 15.94 15.22 3.55
CA TYR A 232 14.77 16.07 3.74
C TYR A 232 14.20 16.60 2.42
N GLN A 233 15.01 16.68 1.36
CA GLN A 233 14.53 17.11 0.05
C GLN A 233 13.54 16.09 -0.52
N SER A 234 13.92 14.80 -0.55
CA SER A 234 13.05 13.73 -1.04
C SER A 234 11.76 13.61 -0.20
N MET A 235 11.84 13.85 1.12
CA MET A 235 10.64 13.89 1.97
C MET A 235 9.64 14.96 1.52
N ILE A 236 10.12 16.17 1.22
CA ILE A 236 9.24 17.27 0.81
C ILE A 236 8.72 17.05 -0.61
N GLU A 237 9.56 16.61 -1.55
CA GLU A 237 9.16 16.29 -2.91
C GLU A 237 8.07 15.21 -2.95
N LEU A 238 8.18 14.17 -2.12
CA LEU A 238 7.14 13.14 -2.00
C LEU A 238 5.78 13.76 -1.63
N ILE A 239 5.76 14.64 -0.62
CA ILE A 239 4.52 15.25 -0.13
C ILE A 239 3.96 16.23 -1.15
N GLU A 240 4.78 17.10 -1.72
CA GLU A 240 4.36 18.06 -2.73
C GLU A 240 3.80 17.37 -3.97
N ARG A 241 4.39 16.23 -4.39
CA ARG A 241 3.85 15.40 -5.47
C ARG A 241 2.54 14.69 -5.09
N CYS A 242 2.44 14.18 -3.85
CA CYS A 242 1.20 13.58 -3.36
C CYS A 242 0.03 14.57 -3.32
N GLU A 243 0.29 15.80 -2.90
CA GLU A 243 -0.73 16.85 -2.76
C GLU A 243 -1.32 17.32 -4.09
N GLN A 244 -0.68 17.02 -5.23
CA GLN A 244 -1.24 17.25 -6.56
C GLN A 244 -2.51 16.42 -6.83
N TYR A 245 -2.74 15.35 -6.05
CA TYR A 245 -3.91 14.48 -6.18
C TYR A 245 -4.89 14.72 -5.03
N GLU A 246 -6.11 15.16 -5.35
CA GLU A 246 -7.10 15.60 -4.37
C GLU A 246 -7.39 14.57 -3.26
N ILE A 247 -7.53 13.29 -3.62
CA ILE A 247 -7.80 12.20 -2.67
C ILE A 247 -6.63 12.02 -1.71
N ILE A 248 -5.40 12.05 -2.21
CA ILE A 248 -4.19 11.86 -1.39
C ILE A 248 -3.96 13.10 -0.52
N SER A 249 -4.14 14.30 -1.08
CA SER A 249 -4.07 15.57 -0.35
C SER A 249 -5.01 15.56 0.86
N LYS A 250 -6.29 15.18 0.69
CA LYS A 250 -7.23 15.02 1.80
C LYS A 250 -6.75 14.03 2.86
N ARG A 251 -6.18 12.89 2.47
CA ARG A 251 -5.60 11.90 3.40
C ARG A 251 -4.42 12.48 4.19
N ILE A 252 -3.56 13.27 3.55
CA ILE A 252 -2.41 13.94 4.17
C ILE A 252 -2.88 14.99 5.17
N GLN A 253 -3.80 15.87 4.77
CA GLN A 253 -4.30 16.95 5.61
C GLN A 253 -5.04 16.44 6.86
N ASN A 254 -5.62 15.24 6.80
CA ASN A 254 -6.25 14.58 7.94
C ASN A 254 -5.28 13.75 8.80
N ASN A 255 -4.00 13.64 8.42
CA ASN A 255 -3.01 12.83 9.14
C ASN A 255 -1.97 13.69 9.84
N THR A 256 -2.10 13.81 11.17
CA THR A 256 -1.21 14.61 12.02
C THR A 256 0.27 14.20 11.92
N MET A 257 0.55 12.90 11.79
CA MET A 257 1.93 12.42 11.73
C MET A 257 2.64 12.85 10.44
N ILE A 258 1.94 12.75 9.30
CA ILE A 258 2.49 13.20 8.02
C ILE A 258 2.74 14.71 8.06
N LEU A 259 1.76 15.49 8.53
CA LEU A 259 1.93 16.95 8.66
C LEU A 259 3.10 17.32 9.57
N TYR A 260 3.27 16.61 10.69
CA TYR A 260 4.42 16.78 11.59
C TYR A 260 5.74 16.46 10.88
N LEU A 261 5.85 15.31 10.19
CA LEU A 261 7.07 14.92 9.47
C LEU A 261 7.40 15.90 8.33
N THR A 262 6.38 16.44 7.65
CA THR A 262 6.56 17.46 6.62
C THR A 262 7.11 18.75 7.22
N ALA A 263 6.54 19.23 8.33
CA ALA A 263 7.04 20.42 9.02
C ALA A 263 8.46 20.23 9.56
N PHE A 264 8.75 19.03 10.09
CA PHE A 264 10.09 18.65 10.52
C PHE A 264 11.10 18.70 9.37
N ALA A 265 10.78 18.06 8.23
CA ALA A 265 11.64 18.06 7.06
C ALA A 265 11.88 19.47 6.52
N ARG A 266 10.85 20.33 6.43
CA ARG A 266 10.99 21.74 6.04
C ARG A 266 11.93 22.49 6.98
N SER A 267 11.74 22.35 8.29
CA SER A 267 12.59 22.97 9.31
C SER A 267 14.07 22.59 9.15
N ARG A 268 14.35 21.32 8.86
CA ARG A 268 15.72 20.80 8.67
C ARG A 268 16.33 21.17 7.32
N ARG A 269 15.53 21.20 6.24
CA ARG A 269 15.99 21.61 4.91
C ARG A 269 16.35 23.10 4.86
N ASN A 270 15.56 23.94 5.54
CA ASN A 270 15.79 25.38 5.71
C ASN A 270 16.08 26.12 4.38
N GLN A 271 15.30 25.84 3.34
CA GLN A 271 15.40 26.53 2.05
C GLN A 271 14.20 27.44 1.84
N ASN A 272 14.44 28.67 1.34
CA ASN A 272 13.38 29.65 1.08
C ASN A 272 12.48 29.85 2.34
N ASP A 273 11.16 29.87 2.16
CA ASP A 273 10.16 30.07 3.24
C ASP A 273 9.81 28.78 4.01
N ASP A 274 10.67 27.76 4.00
CA ASP A 274 10.36 26.45 4.57
C ASP A 274 9.97 26.51 6.05
N ARG A 275 10.70 27.30 6.85
CA ARG A 275 10.43 27.43 8.28
C ARG A 275 9.13 28.15 8.57
N ASP A 276 8.76 29.12 7.74
CA ASP A 276 7.49 29.83 7.88
C ASP A 276 6.31 28.92 7.53
N LYS A 277 6.43 28.16 6.43
CA LYS A 277 5.45 27.11 6.07
C LYS A 277 5.34 26.03 7.14
N ALA A 278 6.46 25.60 7.71
CA ALA A 278 6.48 24.63 8.81
C ALA A 278 5.74 25.17 10.04
N LEU A 279 6.03 26.41 10.44
CA LEU A 279 5.36 27.07 11.57
C LEU A 279 3.86 27.25 11.32
N GLU A 280 3.42 27.56 10.10
CA GLU A 280 2.00 27.68 9.77
C GLU A 280 1.26 26.36 10.02
N VAL A 281 1.79 25.25 9.51
CA VAL A 281 1.22 23.91 9.69
C VAL A 281 1.22 23.52 11.18
N LEU A 282 2.34 23.71 11.89
CA LEU A 282 2.44 23.34 13.30
C LEU A 282 1.50 24.18 14.18
N LYS A 283 1.37 25.49 13.93
CA LYS A 283 0.41 26.34 14.64
C LYS A 283 -1.03 25.88 14.42
N ARG A 284 -1.38 25.53 13.18
CA ARG A 284 -2.70 24.96 12.85
C ARG A 284 -2.94 23.67 13.64
N LEU A 285 -1.96 22.76 13.67
CA LEU A 285 -2.05 21.52 14.46
C LEU A 285 -2.24 21.82 15.96
N CYS A 286 -1.53 22.80 16.51
CA CYS A 286 -1.70 23.23 17.90
C CYS A 286 -3.08 23.83 18.20
N GLN A 287 -3.75 24.44 17.22
CA GLN A 287 -5.07 25.05 17.40
C GLN A 287 -6.23 24.05 17.24
N THR A 288 -6.02 22.97 16.49
CA THR A 288 -7.09 22.00 16.18
C THR A 288 -7.43 21.01 17.30
N LYS A 289 -6.60 20.90 18.35
CA LYS A 289 -6.82 19.97 19.46
C LYS A 289 -7.44 20.67 20.67
N LYS A 290 -8.38 20.00 21.34
CA LYS A 290 -9.26 20.62 22.34
C LYS A 290 -8.60 20.86 23.69
N THR A 291 -7.52 20.12 24.01
CA THR A 291 -6.77 20.29 25.27
C THR A 291 -5.26 20.16 25.05
N GLU A 292 -4.46 20.84 25.88
CA GLU A 292 -2.99 20.76 25.84
C GLU A 292 -2.46 19.34 26.11
N ASN A 293 -3.19 18.54 26.88
CA ASN A 293 -2.86 17.14 27.17
C ASN A 293 -3.07 16.19 25.96
N GLU A 294 -3.83 16.59 24.95
CA GLU A 294 -4.02 15.82 23.71
C GLU A 294 -2.98 16.19 22.63
N LEU A 295 -2.22 17.26 22.86
CA LEU A 295 -1.18 17.75 21.96
C LEU A 295 0.11 16.99 22.22
N SER A 296 0.68 16.42 21.15
CA SER A 296 2.00 15.81 21.27
C SER A 296 3.02 16.91 21.60
N ASN A 297 3.76 16.71 22.68
CA ASN A 297 4.87 17.56 23.09
C ASN A 297 5.83 17.82 21.92
N ASP A 298 6.04 16.83 21.05
CA ASP A 298 6.89 16.94 19.87
C ASP A 298 6.47 18.06 18.93
N ILE A 299 5.16 18.31 18.75
CA ILE A 299 4.64 19.38 17.89
C ILE A 299 4.96 20.75 18.48
N ILE A 300 4.73 20.91 19.79
CA ILE A 300 4.97 22.16 20.52
C ILE A 300 6.48 22.46 20.53
N CYS A 301 7.29 21.47 20.90
CA CYS A 301 8.73 21.64 20.96
C CYS A 301 9.38 21.77 19.58
N LEU A 302 8.76 21.29 18.50
CA LEU A 302 9.21 21.57 17.13
C LEU A 302 9.00 23.05 16.76
N CYS A 303 7.89 23.68 17.19
CA CYS A 303 7.72 25.13 17.07
C CYS A 303 8.85 25.86 17.81
N GLY A 304 9.10 25.49 19.07
CA GLY A 304 10.17 26.08 19.89
C GLY A 304 11.55 25.91 19.24
N ARG A 305 11.82 24.74 18.68
CA ARG A 305 13.06 24.46 17.94
C ARG A 305 13.23 25.37 16.73
N ILE A 306 12.19 25.55 15.91
CA ILE A 306 12.28 26.42 14.73
C ILE A 306 12.62 27.87 15.13
N TYR A 307 11.97 28.40 16.17
CA TYR A 307 12.28 29.74 16.65
C TYR A 307 13.67 29.85 17.28
N LYS A 308 14.11 28.83 18.01
CA LYS A 308 15.48 28.75 18.51
C LYS A 308 16.51 28.75 17.38
N ASP A 309 16.25 27.99 16.31
CA ASP A 309 17.12 27.92 15.14
C ASP A 309 17.15 29.29 14.42
N LYS A 310 16.01 29.97 14.26
CA LYS A 310 15.94 31.36 13.73
C LYS A 310 16.76 32.34 14.58
N TYR A 311 16.62 32.28 15.90
CA TYR A 311 17.40 33.11 16.82
C TYR A 311 18.91 32.85 16.68
N THR A 312 19.32 31.59 16.66
CA THR A 312 20.73 31.20 16.56
C THR A 312 21.35 31.66 15.24
N GLU A 313 20.63 31.46 14.12
CA GLU A 313 21.09 31.86 12.79
C GLU A 313 21.08 33.37 12.56
N SER A 314 20.30 34.12 13.33
CA SER A 314 20.35 35.59 13.35
C SER A 314 21.58 36.16 14.08
N ASN A 315 22.59 35.32 14.39
CA ASN A 315 23.70 35.66 15.29
C ASN A 315 23.20 36.18 16.65
N CYS A 316 22.16 35.52 17.18
CA CYS A 316 21.58 35.82 18.48
C CYS A 316 20.97 37.23 18.63
N GLN A 317 20.52 37.82 17.51
CA GLN A 317 19.94 39.17 17.46
C GLN A 317 18.40 39.19 17.47
N ASP A 318 17.74 38.18 16.89
CA ASP A 318 16.28 38.12 16.80
C ASP A 318 15.63 37.77 18.15
N LYS A 319 15.41 38.78 18.98
CA LYS A 319 14.81 38.64 20.31
C LYS A 319 13.36 38.18 20.26
N ASP A 320 12.61 38.51 19.21
CA ASP A 320 11.22 38.04 19.04
C ASP A 320 11.18 36.52 18.87
N SER A 321 12.12 35.96 18.09
CA SER A 321 12.26 34.51 17.97
C SER A 321 12.73 33.87 19.28
N LEU A 322 13.61 34.51 20.04
CA LEU A 322 14.03 34.03 21.36
C LEU A 322 12.84 33.92 22.32
N GLU A 323 12.03 34.97 22.43
CA GLU A 323 10.84 34.99 23.29
C GLU A 323 9.84 33.92 22.90
N LYS A 324 9.57 33.75 21.59
CA LYS A 324 8.69 32.70 21.08
C LYS A 324 9.26 31.31 21.38
N ALA A 325 10.57 31.10 21.21
CA ALA A 325 11.19 29.82 21.53
C ALA A 325 10.97 29.45 23.01
N ILE A 326 11.19 30.40 23.92
CA ILE A 326 10.93 30.23 25.36
C ILE A 326 9.45 29.90 25.60
N GLU A 327 8.53 30.64 24.99
CA GLU A 327 7.09 30.41 25.13
C GLU A 327 6.70 28.98 24.73
N TYR A 328 7.15 28.50 23.56
CA TYR A 328 6.84 27.15 23.10
C TYR A 328 7.48 26.07 23.97
N TYR A 329 8.74 26.20 24.37
CA TYR A 329 9.37 25.21 25.24
C TYR A 329 8.75 25.19 26.65
N ARG A 330 8.36 26.35 27.18
CA ARG A 330 7.60 26.45 28.44
C ARG A 330 6.26 25.73 28.34
N ARG A 331 5.52 25.96 27.26
CA ARG A 331 4.25 25.27 26.99
C ARG A 331 4.44 23.77 26.81
N GLY A 332 5.49 23.35 26.11
CA GLY A 332 5.82 21.93 25.92
C GLY A 332 6.14 21.24 27.25
N PHE A 333 7.00 21.86 28.06
CA PHE A 333 7.36 21.34 29.38
C PHE A 333 6.18 21.30 30.35
N ALA A 334 5.29 22.29 30.32
CA ALA A 334 4.07 22.31 31.14
C ALA A 334 3.08 21.20 30.74
N ALA A 335 2.96 20.89 29.45
CA ALA A 335 2.08 19.85 28.95
C ALA A 335 2.59 18.43 29.26
N ASP A 336 3.90 18.20 29.09
CA ASP A 336 4.55 16.92 29.40
C ASP A 336 6.02 17.17 29.80
N PRO A 337 6.34 17.16 31.11
CA PRO A 337 7.69 17.39 31.59
C PRO A 337 8.66 16.30 31.13
N ASN A 338 9.50 16.63 30.15
CA ASN A 338 10.55 15.73 29.67
C ASN A 338 11.90 16.45 29.54
N ILE A 339 12.97 15.65 29.52
CA ILE A 339 14.36 16.12 29.49
C ILE A 339 14.61 17.02 28.27
N TYR A 340 14.03 16.68 27.11
CA TYR A 340 14.24 17.45 25.89
C TYR A 340 13.66 18.87 26.01
N ALA A 341 12.40 19.00 26.44
CA ALA A 341 11.77 20.30 26.65
C ALA A 341 12.47 21.09 27.76
N GLY A 342 12.77 20.44 28.90
CA GLY A 342 13.40 21.06 30.06
C GLY A 342 14.79 21.61 29.78
N ILE A 343 15.68 20.82 29.17
CA ILE A 343 17.03 21.27 28.83
C ILE A 343 16.99 22.46 27.86
N ASN A 344 16.15 22.40 26.81
CA ASN A 344 16.04 23.52 25.87
C ASN A 344 15.49 24.79 26.55
N LEU A 345 14.51 24.64 27.45
CA LEU A 345 13.95 25.76 28.20
C LEU A 345 15.01 26.38 29.13
N LEU A 346 15.74 25.56 29.90
CA LEU A 346 16.83 26.01 30.77
C LEU A 346 17.90 26.77 29.99
N PHE A 347 18.33 26.24 28.84
CA PHE A 347 19.32 26.91 27.99
C PHE A 347 18.83 28.28 27.51
N LEU A 348 17.57 28.39 27.09
CA LEU A 348 17.02 29.67 26.63
C LEU A 348 16.82 30.67 27.78
N LEU A 349 16.43 30.20 28.97
CA LEU A 349 16.34 31.05 30.17
C LEU A 349 17.72 31.55 30.59
N ALA A 350 18.78 30.75 30.46
CA ALA A 350 20.15 31.17 30.76
C ALA A 350 20.63 32.33 29.85
N ILE A 351 20.05 32.49 28.67
CA ILE A 351 20.38 33.58 27.74
C ILE A 351 19.69 34.89 28.16
N THR A 352 18.54 34.80 28.83
CA THR A 352 17.71 35.98 29.19
C THR A 352 17.82 36.38 30.66
N THR A 353 18.49 35.59 31.48
CA THR A 353 18.58 35.79 32.94
C THR A 353 20.02 35.98 33.40
N ASP A 354 20.24 36.98 34.26
CA ASP A 354 21.59 37.28 34.79
C ASP A 354 22.08 36.22 35.80
N ASP A 355 21.17 35.62 36.57
CA ASP A 355 21.46 34.58 37.55
C ASP A 355 20.41 33.46 37.45
N LEU A 356 20.76 32.41 36.71
CA LEU A 356 19.89 31.27 36.47
C LEU A 356 19.54 30.53 37.77
N ILE A 357 20.45 30.50 38.76
CA ILE A 357 20.25 29.81 40.04
C ILE A 357 19.15 30.51 40.86
N LYS A 358 19.05 31.83 40.74
CA LYS A 358 17.99 32.62 41.39
C LYS A 358 16.69 32.67 40.59
N ASN A 359 16.65 32.12 39.38
CA ASN A 359 15.44 32.09 38.58
C ASN A 359 14.51 30.97 39.08
N ASN A 360 13.36 31.37 39.64
CA ASN A 360 12.35 30.45 40.20
C ASN A 360 11.76 29.47 39.19
N GLU A 361 11.74 29.83 37.90
CA GLU A 361 11.29 28.93 36.84
C GLU A 361 12.37 27.89 36.53
N ALA A 362 13.62 28.34 36.35
CA ALA A 362 14.75 27.46 36.09
C ALA A 362 15.01 26.45 37.22
N TYR A 363 14.83 26.84 38.49
CA TYR A 363 14.98 25.93 39.62
C TYR A 363 13.94 24.79 39.66
N LYS A 364 12.77 25.00 39.05
CA LYS A 364 11.66 24.02 39.04
C LYS A 364 11.76 23.02 37.87
N ILE A 365 12.57 23.34 36.87
CA ILE A 365 12.84 22.49 35.70
C ILE A 365 14.00 21.57 36.05
#